data_AF-A0A3A3ZXK1-F1
#
_entry.id   AF-A0A3A3ZXK1-F1
#
_cell.length_a   1.000
_cell.length_b   1.000
_cell.length_c   1.000
_cell.angle_alpha   90.00
_cell.angle_beta   90.00
_cell.angle_gamma   90.00
#
_symmetry.space_group_name_H-M   'P 1'
#
loop_
_entity.id
_entity.type
_entity.pdbx_description
1 polymer ?
#
loop_
_entity_poly.entity_id
_entity_poly.type
_entity_poly.pdbx_seq_one_letter_code
_entity_poly.pdbx_strand_id
1 'polypeptide(L)'
;MTGQARMLRCAWIAPAEDPDARLLIPGCPDRVQDWDAPCACPTTVEELGQAETRIAELTAELQALRHHVYGLTTAIDAHPDRASLFAAADRWHMTQKEEPP
;
A
#
# COMPACT_ATOMS: atom_id res chain seq x y z
N MET A 1 31.74 -1.97 -16.57
CA MET A 1 31.46 -3.26 -15.89
C MET A 1 31.00 -2.94 -14.47
N THR A 2 29.69 -2.98 -14.24
CA THR A 2 29.09 -2.85 -12.90
C THR A 2 27.86 -3.76 -12.91
N GLY A 3 27.90 -4.78 -12.04
CA GLY A 3 27.01 -5.93 -12.08
C GLY A 3 25.57 -5.58 -11.71
N GLN A 4 24.64 -5.86 -12.62
CA GLN A 4 23.22 -5.94 -12.32
C GLN A 4 22.95 -7.26 -11.59
N ALA A 5 22.72 -7.18 -10.28
CA ALA A 5 22.06 -8.26 -9.55
C ALA A 5 20.60 -8.32 -10.02
N ARG A 6 20.30 -9.19 -10.98
CA ARG A 6 18.94 -9.53 -11.41
C ARG A 6 18.24 -10.27 -10.28
N MET A 7 17.42 -9.57 -9.49
CA MET A 7 16.50 -10.23 -8.55
C MET A 7 15.32 -10.83 -9.32
N LEU A 8 15.18 -12.16 -9.22
CA LEU A 8 14.22 -12.98 -9.93
C LEU A 8 13.03 -13.24 -9.02
N ARG A 9 11.81 -12.96 -9.49
CA ARG A 9 10.60 -13.49 -8.83
C ARG A 9 10.56 -15.01 -9.02
N CYS A 10 10.50 -15.74 -7.92
CA CYS A 10 10.52 -17.20 -7.92
C CYS A 10 9.12 -17.77 -8.11
N ALA A 11 8.94 -18.65 -9.10
CA ALA A 11 7.76 -19.49 -9.21
C ALA A 11 8.17 -20.96 -8.99
N TRP A 12 7.34 -21.71 -8.26
CA TRP A 12 7.51 -23.14 -8.08
C TRP A 12 6.61 -23.89 -9.08
N ILE A 13 7.21 -24.79 -9.86
CA ILE A 13 6.45 -25.73 -10.70
C ILE A 13 6.72 -27.18 -10.27
N ALA A 14 5.72 -28.03 -10.46
CA ALA A 14 5.88 -29.47 -10.38
C ALA A 14 6.01 -30.02 -11.82
N PRO A 15 7.17 -30.59 -12.21
CA PRO A 15 7.32 -31.15 -13.55
C PRO A 15 6.40 -32.37 -13.74
N ALA A 16 5.93 -32.57 -14.97
CA ALA A 16 5.00 -33.66 -15.29
C ALA A 16 5.62 -35.05 -15.12
N GLU A 17 6.94 -35.13 -15.22
CA GLU A 17 7.74 -36.36 -15.09
C GLU A 17 7.97 -36.77 -13.62
N ASP A 18 7.91 -35.80 -12.70
CA ASP A 18 8.07 -36.00 -11.27
C ASP A 18 7.22 -34.97 -10.50
N PRO A 19 5.96 -35.30 -10.17
CA PRO A 19 5.04 -34.37 -9.52
C PRO A 19 5.43 -34.00 -8.09
N ASP A 20 6.33 -34.77 -7.47
CA ASP A 20 6.86 -34.51 -6.13
C ASP A 20 8.08 -33.56 -6.16
N ALA A 21 8.71 -33.40 -7.33
CA ALA A 21 9.74 -32.40 -7.52
C ALA A 21 9.16 -30.98 -7.49
N ARG A 22 9.89 -30.07 -6.84
CA ARG A 22 9.62 -28.63 -6.83
C ARG A 22 10.77 -27.94 -7.55
N LEU A 23 10.56 -27.54 -8.79
CA LEU A 23 11.55 -26.75 -9.52
C LEU A 23 11.30 -25.26 -9.25
N LEU A 24 12.32 -24.61 -8.72
CA LEU A 24 12.37 -23.16 -8.62
C LEU A 24 12.72 -22.62 -10.01
N ILE A 25 11.77 -22.03 -10.72
CA ILE A 25 12.12 -21.25 -11.91
C ILE A 25 12.43 -19.83 -11.44
N PRO A 26 13.67 -19.35 -11.62
CA PRO A 26 13.97 -17.95 -11.43
C PRO A 26 13.36 -17.18 -12.61
N GLY A 27 12.32 -16.39 -12.36
CA GLY A 27 11.82 -15.40 -13.32
C GLY A 27 10.39 -15.61 -13.81
N CYS A 28 9.84 -14.50 -14.29
CA CYS A 28 8.56 -14.29 -14.99
C CYS A 28 7.60 -15.49 -15.16
N PRO A 29 6.33 -15.42 -14.70
CA PRO A 29 5.28 -16.34 -15.14
C PRO A 29 5.15 -16.45 -16.67
N ASP A 30 5.47 -15.39 -17.42
CA ASP A 30 5.46 -15.42 -18.89
C ASP A 30 6.46 -16.43 -19.48
N ARG A 31 7.52 -16.78 -18.74
CA ARG A 31 8.55 -17.75 -19.16
C ARG A 31 8.25 -19.19 -18.77
N VAL A 32 7.13 -19.43 -18.08
CA VAL A 32 6.72 -20.78 -17.66
C VAL A 32 6.33 -21.64 -18.86
N GLN A 33 5.79 -21.03 -19.93
CA GLN A 33 5.39 -21.75 -21.15
C GLN A 33 6.32 -21.49 -22.35
N ASP A 34 7.10 -20.40 -22.33
CA ASP A 34 8.06 -20.05 -23.38
C ASP A 34 9.34 -19.45 -22.77
N TRP A 35 10.42 -20.23 -22.76
CA TRP A 35 11.70 -19.82 -22.17
C TRP A 35 12.36 -18.63 -22.90
N ASP A 36 12.06 -18.45 -24.18
CA ASP A 36 12.60 -17.37 -25.01
C ASP A 36 11.74 -16.10 -24.96
N ALA A 37 10.54 -16.17 -24.37
CA ALA A 37 9.67 -15.01 -24.23
C ALA A 37 10.36 -13.86 -23.46
N PRO A 38 10.16 -12.60 -23.89
CA PRO A 38 10.60 -11.44 -23.12
C PRO A 38 9.85 -11.40 -21.78
N CYS A 39 10.57 -11.18 -20.68
CA CYS A 39 9.95 -11.01 -19.38
C CYS A 39 9.49 -9.56 -19.19
N ALA A 40 8.19 -9.34 -19.02
CA ALA A 40 7.60 -8.03 -18.77
C ALA A 40 7.32 -7.74 -17.29
N CYS A 41 7.63 -8.68 -16.38
CA CYS A 41 7.42 -8.47 -14.95
C CYS A 41 8.33 -7.36 -14.40
N PRO A 42 7.81 -6.53 -13.48
CA PRO A 42 8.64 -5.59 -12.74
C PRO A 42 9.75 -6.35 -12.02
N THR A 43 10.94 -5.79 -12.06
CA THR A 43 12.07 -6.27 -11.26
C THR A 43 11.83 -5.94 -9.79
N THR A 44 12.43 -6.70 -8.87
CA THR A 44 12.36 -6.39 -7.44
C THR A 44 12.89 -4.99 -7.11
N VAL A 45 13.82 -4.46 -7.92
CA VAL A 45 14.32 -3.08 -7.80
C VAL A 45 13.25 -2.05 -8.17
N GLU A 46 12.50 -2.29 -9.25
CA GLU A 46 11.39 -1.43 -9.64
C GLU A 46 10.26 -1.48 -8.61
N GLU A 47 9.95 -2.65 -8.08
CA GLU A 47 8.94 -2.83 -7.04
C GLU A 47 9.34 -2.16 -5.73
N LEU A 48 10.61 -2.25 -5.36
CA LEU A 48 11.16 -1.54 -4.20
C LEU A 48 11.03 -0.03 -4.40
N GLY A 49 11.43 0.50 -5.56
CA GLY A 49 11.31 1.93 -5.86
C GLY A 49 9.85 2.42 -5.86
N GLN A 50 8.91 1.61 -6.36
CA GLN A 50 7.48 1.91 -6.29
C GLN A 50 6.97 1.90 -4.84
N ALA A 51 7.38 0.91 -4.04
CA ALA A 51 7.01 0.82 -2.63
C ALA A 51 7.57 2.01 -1.83
N GLU A 52 8.82 2.39 -2.04
CA GLU A 52 9.46 3.55 -1.40
C GLU A 52 8.74 4.86 -1.77
N THR A 53 8.41 5.03 -3.06
CA THR A 53 7.62 6.18 -3.53
C THR A 53 6.26 6.22 -2.85
N ARG A 54 5.57 5.07 -2.77
CA ARG A 54 4.26 5.00 -2.13
C ARG A 54 4.32 5.30 -0.63
N ILE A 55 5.36 4.85 0.05
CA ILE A 55 5.60 5.17 1.46
C ILE A 55 5.82 6.68 1.63
N ALA A 56 6.59 7.31 0.76
CA ALA A 56 6.83 8.75 0.82
C ALA A 56 5.55 9.56 0.62
N GLU A 57 4.72 9.19 -0.37
CA GLU A 57 3.40 9.80 -0.60
C GLU A 57 2.48 9.68 0.62
N LEU A 58 2.30 8.45 1.13
CA LEU A 58 1.46 8.19 2.30
C LEU A 58 1.96 8.93 3.55
N THR A 59 3.27 9.06 3.71
CA THR A 59 3.87 9.82 4.81
C THR A 59 3.53 11.31 4.69
N ALA A 60 3.61 11.88 3.49
CA ALA A 60 3.24 13.27 3.23
C ALA A 60 1.74 13.50 3.46
N GLU A 61 0.87 12.60 2.98
CA GLU A 61 -0.58 12.63 3.22
C GLU A 61 -0.90 12.59 4.72
N LEU A 62 -0.26 11.68 5.47
CA LEU A 62 -0.44 11.58 6.92
C LEU A 62 0.00 12.86 7.64
N GLN A 63 1.12 13.45 7.23
CA GLN A 63 1.61 14.70 7.83
C GLN A 63 0.66 15.87 7.55
N ALA A 64 0.11 15.96 6.33
CA ALA A 64 -0.89 16.96 5.97
C ALA A 64 -2.17 16.80 6.81
N LEU A 65 -2.66 15.56 6.95
CA LEU A 65 -3.83 15.26 7.80
C LEU A 65 -3.59 15.63 9.26
N ARG A 66 -2.43 15.28 9.82
CA ARG A 66 -2.06 15.67 11.19
C ARG A 66 -2.06 17.18 11.36
N HIS A 67 -1.49 17.92 10.42
CA HIS A 67 -1.46 19.37 10.47
C HIS A 67 -2.89 19.95 10.42
N HIS A 68 -3.73 19.43 9.53
CA HIS A 68 -5.12 19.86 9.41
C HIS A 68 -5.92 19.60 10.70
N VAL A 69 -5.84 18.39 11.26
CA VAL A 69 -6.51 18.04 12.52
C VAL A 69 -6.00 18.91 13.66
N TYR A 70 -4.69 19.10 13.77
CA TYR A 70 -4.11 19.97 14.79
C TYR A 70 -4.63 21.41 14.67
N GLY A 71 -4.68 21.97 13.45
CA GLY A 71 -5.22 23.30 13.20
C GLY A 71 -6.69 23.42 13.60
N LEU A 72 -7.52 22.43 13.24
CA LEU A 72 -8.93 22.39 13.64
C LEU A 72 -9.11 22.31 15.15
N THR A 73 -8.40 21.39 15.82
CA THR A 73 -8.49 21.25 17.29
C THR A 73 -8.07 22.54 18.00
N THR A 74 -6.99 23.17 17.54
CA THR A 74 -6.52 24.45 18.09
C THR A 74 -7.54 25.57 17.88
N ALA A 75 -8.16 25.63 16.70
CA ALA A 75 -9.20 26.62 16.40
C ALA A 75 -10.45 26.42 17.26
N ILE A 76 -10.87 25.17 17.48
CA ILE A 76 -12.00 24.84 18.36
C ILE A 76 -11.68 25.20 19.80
N ASP A 77 -10.48 24.87 20.29
CA ASP A 77 -10.07 25.16 21.67
C ASP A 77 -9.99 26.66 21.96
N ALA A 78 -9.58 27.46 20.96
CA ALA A 78 -9.53 28.91 21.04
C ALA A 78 -10.90 29.58 20.88
N HIS A 79 -11.93 28.85 20.44
CA HIS A 79 -13.25 29.42 20.18
C HIS A 79 -14.00 29.68 21.51
N PRO A 80 -14.57 30.88 21.72
CA PRO A 80 -15.33 31.20 22.94
C PRO A 80 -16.46 30.20 23.24
N ASP A 81 -17.11 29.72 22.18
CA ASP A 81 -18.26 28.82 22.25
C ASP A 81 -17.90 27.32 22.12
N ARG A 82 -16.66 26.91 22.46
CA ARG A 82 -16.21 25.51 22.27
C ARG A 82 -17.16 24.47 22.85
N ALA A 83 -17.76 24.75 24.01
CA ALA A 83 -18.64 23.82 24.71
C ALA A 83 -19.92 23.53 23.91
N SER A 84 -20.52 24.56 23.27
CA SER A 84 -21.68 24.36 22.42
C SER A 84 -21.34 23.67 21.10
N LEU A 85 -20.14 23.89 20.55
CA LEU A 85 -19.67 23.20 19.35
C LEU A 85 -19.51 21.69 19.61
N PHE A 86 -18.86 21.29 20.71
CA PHE A 86 -18.78 19.87 21.09
C PHE A 86 -20.15 19.26 21.37
N ALA A 87 -21.02 19.96 22.11
CA ALA A 87 -22.37 19.46 22.37
C ALA A 87 -23.20 19.29 21.08
N ALA A 88 -23.00 20.14 20.06
CA ALA A 88 -23.64 19.99 18.76
C ALA A 88 -23.07 18.80 17.97
N ALA A 89 -21.76 18.60 18.00
CA ALA A 89 -21.11 17.45 17.38
C ALA A 89 -21.56 16.12 18.00
N ASP A 90 -21.69 16.05 19.33
CA ASP A 90 -22.18 14.87 20.06
C ASP A 90 -23.61 14.52 19.67
N ARG A 91 -24.50 15.54 19.59
CA ARG A 91 -25.88 15.34 19.12
C ARG A 91 -25.92 14.80 17.70
N TRP A 92 -25.11 15.35 16.80
CA TRP A 92 -25.03 14.87 15.43
C TRP A 92 -24.51 13.42 15.35
N HIS A 93 -23.48 13.07 16.11
CA HIS A 93 -22.93 11.72 16.14
C HIS A 93 -23.95 10.68 16.64
N MET A 94 -24.78 11.04 17.62
CA MET A 94 -25.89 10.19 18.09
C MET A 94 -26.92 9.96 16.98
N THR A 95 -27.28 10.99 16.21
CA THR A 95 -28.27 10.86 15.11
C THR A 95 -27.78 10.00 13.94
N GLN A 96 -26.47 10.01 13.65
CA GLN A 96 -25.88 9.19 12.58
C GLN A 96 -25.81 7.68 12.94
N LYS A 97 -25.88 7.34 14.23
CA LYS A 97 -25.89 5.94 14.69
C LYS A 97 -27.26 5.27 14.61
N GLU A 98 -28.32 6.04 14.39
CA GLU A 98 -29.70 5.54 14.33
C GLU A 98 -30.15 5.19 12.91
N GLU A 99 -29.34 5.47 11.89
CA GLU A 99 -29.62 5.12 10.49
C GLU A 99 -29.12 3.69 10.21
N PRO A 100 -30.01 2.71 9.91
CA PRO A 100 -29.58 1.37 9.54
C PRO A 100 -28.90 1.38 8.16
N PRO A 101 -28.01 0.41 7.87
CA PRO A 101 -27.29 0.32 6.60
C PRO A 101 -28.21 0.10 5.40
#